data_AF-A0A2V7TQF1-F1
#
_entry.id   AF-A0A2V7TQF1-F1
#
_cell.length_a   1.000
_cell.length_b   1.000
_cell.length_c   1.000
_cell.angle_alpha   90.00
_cell.angle_beta   90.00
_cell.angle_gamma   90.00
#
_symmetry.space_group_name_H-M   'P 1'
#
loop_
_entity.id
_entity.type
_entity.pdbx_description
1 polymer ?
#
loop_
_entity_poly.entity_id
_entity_poly.type
_entity_poly.pdbx_seq_one_letter_code
_entity_poly.pdbx_strand_id
1 'polypeptide(L)' 'MTPTLVSPISPADVHRTLGRYMLADGYELVFDFEKSHGSWVHDRRTGRDYLDFLTFFGSNPIGYNHPRMKDPEFLD' A
#
# COMPACT_ATOMS: atom_id res chain seq x y z
N MET A 1 -17.51 -0.70 -22.52
CA MET A 1 -16.47 -1.68 -22.11
C MET A 1 -16.81 -2.14 -20.71
N THR A 2 -17.22 -3.40 -20.55
CA THR A 2 -17.52 -3.97 -19.24
C THR A 2 -16.19 -4.26 -18.54
N PRO A 3 -15.91 -3.71 -17.34
CA PRO A 3 -14.68 -4.03 -16.63
C PRO A 3 -14.67 -5.53 -16.32
N THR A 4 -13.70 -6.26 -16.85
CA THR A 4 -13.44 -7.64 -16.44
C THR A 4 -13.14 -7.61 -14.95
N LEU A 5 -13.99 -8.25 -14.15
CA LEU A 5 -13.74 -8.44 -12.72
C LEU A 5 -12.47 -9.28 -12.58
N VAL A 6 -11.35 -8.63 -12.28
CA VAL A 6 -10.12 -9.31 -11.89
C VAL A 6 -10.43 -9.94 -10.54
N SER A 7 -10.41 -11.27 -10.46
CA SER A 7 -10.49 -11.97 -9.19
C SER A 7 -9.42 -11.41 -8.24
N PRO A 8 -9.77 -11.07 -6.99
CA PRO A 8 -8.82 -10.45 -6.08
C PRO A 8 -7.61 -11.37 -5.88
N ILE A 9 -6.41 -10.82 -6.13
CA ILE A 9 -5.14 -11.51 -5.91
C ILE A 9 -4.91 -11.57 -4.40
N SER A 10 -4.60 -12.75 -3.87
CA SER A 10 -4.20 -12.91 -2.47
C SER A 10 -2.94 -12.09 -2.19
N PRO A 11 -2.82 -11.39 -1.04
CA PRO A 11 -1.57 -10.72 -0.66
C PRO A 11 -0.35 -11.64 -0.73
N ALA A 12 -0.50 -12.93 -0.43
CA ALA A 12 0.58 -13.91 -0.53
C ALA A 12 1.11 -14.14 -1.96
N ASP A 13 0.30 -13.80 -2.98
CA ASP A 13 0.60 -14.07 -4.39
C ASP A 13 1.08 -12.84 -5.17
N VAL A 14 1.17 -11.66 -4.53
CA VAL A 14 1.52 -10.38 -5.17
C VAL A 14 2.91 -10.42 -5.81
N HIS A 15 3.94 -10.74 -5.04
CA HIS A 15 5.34 -10.78 -5.51
C HIS A 15 5.53 -11.82 -6.62
N ARG A 16 4.96 -13.03 -6.47
CA ARG A 16 4.98 -14.07 -7.51
C ARG A 16 4.31 -13.59 -8.80
N THR A 17 3.23 -12.83 -8.70
CA THR A 17 2.48 -12.33 -9.85
C THR A 17 3.26 -11.22 -10.58
N LEU A 18 3.83 -10.26 -9.85
CA LEU A 18 4.69 -9.21 -10.42
C LEU A 18 5.96 -9.79 -11.05
N GLY A 19 6.56 -10.79 -10.40
CA GLY A 19 7.77 -11.49 -10.85
C GLY A 19 7.65 -12.16 -12.24
N ARG A 20 6.43 -12.36 -12.76
CA ARG A 20 6.23 -12.85 -14.13
C ARG A 20 6.54 -11.81 -15.20
N TYR A 21 6.58 -10.53 -14.84
CA TYR A 21 6.66 -9.41 -15.79
C TYR A 21 7.75 -8.39 -15.46
N MET A 22 8.24 -8.36 -14.22
CA MET A 22 9.31 -7.46 -13.79
C MET A 22 10.17 -8.11 -12.72
N LEU A 23 11.38 -7.59 -12.54
CA LEU A 23 12.20 -7.92 -11.38
C LEU A 23 11.51 -7.37 -10.13
N ALA A 24 11.01 -8.27 -9.28
CA ALA A 24 10.30 -7.94 -8.04
C ALA A 24 11.25 -8.08 -6.84
N ASP A 25 12.28 -7.26 -6.78
CA ASP A 25 13.39 -7.30 -5.80
C ASP A 25 13.29 -6.22 -4.70
N GLY A 26 12.11 -5.58 -4.57
CA GLY A 26 11.81 -4.66 -3.49
C GLY A 26 11.60 -5.36 -2.14
N TYR A 27 10.99 -4.65 -1.20
CA TYR A 27 10.62 -5.23 0.09
C TYR A 27 9.56 -6.34 -0.05
N GLU A 28 9.65 -7.38 0.79
CA GLU A 28 8.68 -8.48 0.92
C GLU A 28 7.30 -8.05 1.47
N LEU A 29 7.15 -6.78 1.82
CA LEU A 29 5.92 -6.12 2.25
C LEU A 29 4.88 -6.13 1.13
N VAL A 30 3.61 -6.34 1.48
CA VAL A 30 2.46 -5.98 0.63
C VAL A 30 1.72 -4.83 1.30
N PHE A 31 1.92 -3.63 0.78
CA PHE A 31 1.40 -2.39 1.36
C PHE A 31 -0.14 -2.40 1.42
N ASP A 32 -0.69 -2.19 2.62
CA ASP A 32 -2.12 -1.99 2.80
C ASP A 32 -2.48 -0.49 2.79
N PHE A 33 -3.10 -0.04 1.70
CA PHE A 33 -3.53 1.35 1.55
C PHE A 33 -4.62 1.78 2.53
N GLU A 34 -5.44 0.86 3.03
CA GLU A 34 -6.55 1.20 3.91
C GLU A 34 -6.13 1.21 5.38
N LYS A 35 -5.29 0.23 5.76
CA LYS A 35 -4.88 0.04 7.16
C LYS A 35 -3.65 0.82 7.59
N SER A 36 -2.75 1.20 6.67
CA SER A 36 -1.58 2.02 7.02
C SER A 36 -2.02 3.39 7.55
N HIS A 37 -1.36 3.92 8.58
CA HIS A 37 -1.80 5.17 9.23
C HIS A 37 -0.64 5.92 9.89
N GLY A 38 -0.63 7.26 9.78
CA GLY A 38 0.44 8.09 10.35
C GLY A 38 1.82 7.63 9.85
N SER A 39 2.73 7.29 10.75
CA SER A 39 4.06 6.74 10.42
C SER A 39 4.11 5.21 10.39
N TRP A 40 2.97 4.52 10.33
CA TRP A 40 2.89 3.05 10.39
C TRP A 40 2.40 2.45 9.07
N VAL A 41 3.21 1.56 8.50
CA VAL A 41 2.84 0.73 7.34
C VAL A 41 2.26 -0.58 7.83
N HIS A 42 1.06 -0.93 7.38
CA HIS A 42 0.49 -2.25 7.59
C HIS A 42 0.86 -3.18 6.44
N ASP A 43 1.51 -4.29 6.73
CA ASP A 43 1.77 -5.35 5.76
C ASP A 43 0.57 -6.28 5.66
N ARG A 44 -0.17 -6.21 4.55
CA ARG A 44 -1.35 -7.04 4.29
C ARG A 44 -1.00 -8.52 4.16
N ARG A 45 0.27 -8.87 3.89
CA ARG A 45 0.71 -10.26 3.76
C ARG A 45 0.86 -10.94 5.11
N THR A 46 1.47 -10.26 6.09
CA THR A 46 1.74 -10.84 7.42
C THR A 46 0.79 -10.35 8.51
N GLY A 47 0.06 -9.25 8.26
CA GLY A 47 -0.78 -8.57 9.25
C GLY A 47 0.00 -7.74 10.27
N ARG A 48 1.30 -7.49 10.03
CA ARG A 48 2.18 -6.76 10.95
C ARG A 48 2.30 -5.29 10.57
N ASP A 49 2.37 -4.44 11.59
CA ASP A 49 2.71 -3.02 11.44
C ASP A 49 4.22 -2.77 11.55
N TYR A 50 4.70 -1.87 10.70
CA TYR A 50 6.08 -1.40 10.65
C TYR A 50 6.11 0.11 10.89
N LEU A 51 6.95 0.56 11.81
CA LEU A 51 7.25 1.99 11.97
C LEU A 51 8.14 2.43 10.80
N ASP A 52 7.68 3.42 10.04
CA ASP A 52 8.31 3.87 8.81
C ASP A 52 9.23 5.08 9.04
N PHE A 53 10.52 4.87 8.78
CA PHE A 53 11.56 5.91 8.72
C PHE A 53 12.06 6.16 7.28
N LEU A 54 11.42 5.55 6.28
CA LEU A 54 11.77 5.68 4.86
C LEU A 54 10.84 6.65 4.14
N THR A 55 9.56 6.69 4.50
CA THR A 55 8.53 7.60 3.96
C THR A 55 8.52 7.64 2.43
N PHE A 56 8.61 6.46 1.81
CA PHE A 56 8.75 6.29 0.36
C PHE A 56 9.91 7.14 -0.21
N PHE A 57 11.12 6.95 0.35
CA PHE A 57 12.31 7.73 0.00
C PHE A 57 12.13 9.24 0.24
N GLY A 58 11.45 9.61 1.32
CA GLY A 58 11.15 11.00 1.65
C GLY A 58 10.06 11.66 0.82
N SER A 59 9.36 10.92 -0.04
CA SER A 59 8.30 11.46 -0.90
C SER A 59 6.92 11.53 -0.22
N ASN A 60 6.76 10.94 0.97
CA ASN A 60 5.52 11.04 1.75
C ASN A 60 5.67 12.03 2.94
N PRO A 61 5.23 13.29 2.81
CA PRO A 61 5.47 14.32 3.82
C PRO A 61 4.51 14.29 5.02
N ILE A 62 3.33 13.66 4.89
CA ILE A 62 2.25 13.75 5.87
C ILE A 62 1.82 12.39 6.43
N GLY A 63 2.59 11.34 6.14
CA GLY A 63 2.27 9.97 6.57
C GLY A 63 1.09 9.37 5.82
N TYR A 64 0.69 8.17 6.25
CA TYR A 64 -0.34 7.37 5.59
C TYR A 64 -1.73 7.74 6.09
N ASN A 65 -2.70 7.83 5.18
CA ASN A 65 -4.11 8.08 5.47
C ASN A 65 -4.34 9.26 6.44
N HIS A 66 -3.62 10.37 6.23
CA HIS A 66 -3.74 11.54 7.06
C HIS A 66 -5.23 12.00 7.13
N PRO A 67 -5.83 12.17 8.32
CA PRO A 67 -7.27 12.35 8.46
C PRO A 67 -7.85 13.48 7.62
N ARG A 68 -7.10 14.60 7.52
CA ARG A 68 -7.53 15.79 6.77
C ARG A 68 -7.61 15.61 5.25
N MET A 69 -7.03 14.53 4.71
CA MET A 69 -7.16 14.21 3.29
C MET A 69 -8.58 13.71 2.93
N LYS A 70 -9.43 13.50 3.95
CA LYS A 70 -10.83 13.13 3.80
C LYS A 70 -11.79 14.23 4.25
N ASP A 71 -11.28 15.40 4.61
CA ASP A 71 -12.12 16.54 4.97
C ASP A 71 -12.87 17.01 3.72
N PRO A 72 -14.17 17.38 3.80
CA PRO A 72 -14.93 17.85 2.65
C PRO A 72 -14.24 19.00 1.91
N GLU A 73 -13.67 19.97 2.64
CA GLU A 73 -12.93 21.10 2.08
C GLU A 73 -11.72 20.70 1.23
N PHE A 74 -11.17 19.50 1.43
CA PHE A 74 -10.04 18.97 0.66
C PHE A 74 -10.50 18.14 -0.55
N LEU A 75 -11.70 17.54 -0.49
CA LEU A 75 -12.23 16.65 -1.52
C LEU A 75 -13.05 17.37 -2.60
N ASP A 76 -13.55 18.57 -2.32
CA ASP A 76 -14.27 19.46 -3.25
C ASP A 76 -13.32 20.07 -4.31
#